data_AF-A0A3B3IB76-F1
#
_entry.id   AF-A0A3B3IB76-F1
#
_cell.length_a   1.000
_cell.length_b   1.000
_cell.length_c   1.000
_cell.angle_alpha   90.00
_cell.angle_beta   90.00
_cell.angle_gamma   90.00
#
_symmetry.space_group_name_H-M   'P 1'
#
loop_
_entity.id
_entity.type
_entity.pdbx_description
1 polymer ?
#
loop_
_entity_poly.entity_id
_entity_poly.type
_entity_poly.pdbx_seq_one_letter_code
_entity_poly.pdbx_strand_id
1 'polypeptide(L)'
;KKRILKYLKFTLKTVFCSAGDSLEDGITASRAEVFSSEELTVTLSCNYSVKADNLQWYRQDPGSAPRFLLLITDTKEPSVVEAKPPNPRLAAVLNQERNQVHLQISSAAVTDSAVYYCALQPTVTGNNKTLYKNLLSEVIHFLSLKLTVGASITCFLEYPLLWKN
;
A
#
# COMPACT_ATOMS: atom_id res chain seq x y z
N LYS A 1 9.51 -10.12 38.42
CA LYS A 1 10.05 -9.65 37.12
C LYS A 1 9.05 -8.66 36.52
N LYS A 2 9.24 -7.34 36.68
CA LYS A 2 8.33 -6.32 36.11
C LYS A 2 8.44 -6.40 34.58
N ARG A 3 7.37 -6.80 33.88
CA ARG A 3 7.30 -6.67 32.41
C ARG A 3 7.16 -5.19 32.11
N ILE A 4 8.20 -4.59 31.52
CA ILE A 4 8.11 -3.25 30.95
C ILE A 4 7.19 -3.39 29.73
N LEU A 5 6.01 -2.77 29.73
CA LEU A 5 5.22 -2.67 28.52
C LEU A 5 6.00 -1.79 27.54
N LYS A 6 6.52 -2.38 26.45
CA LYS A 6 7.03 -1.59 25.35
C LYS A 6 5.85 -1.21 24.46
N TYR A 7 5.70 0.09 24.23
CA TYR A 7 4.67 0.65 23.37
C TYR A 7 5.10 0.56 21.91
N LEU A 8 4.19 0.10 21.05
CA LEU A 8 4.37 0.00 19.61
C LEU A 8 3.59 1.12 18.93
N LYS A 9 4.17 1.74 17.90
CA LYS A 9 3.54 2.79 17.09
C LYS A 9 3.63 2.42 15.61
N PHE A 10 2.47 2.33 14.97
CA PHE A 10 2.31 2.06 13.55
C PHE A 10 1.76 3.32 12.88
N THR A 11 2.40 3.80 11.83
CA THR A 11 1.94 4.96 11.07
C THR A 11 1.42 4.51 9.72
N LEU A 12 0.19 4.86 9.36
CA LEU A 12 -0.40 4.52 8.07
C LEU A 12 -0.34 5.70 7.12
N LYS A 13 -0.02 5.39 5.87
CA LYS A 13 -0.10 6.31 4.73
C LYS A 13 -0.83 5.61 3.58
N THR A 14 -1.46 6.38 2.72
CA THR A 14 -2.17 5.87 1.55
C THR A 14 -1.45 6.27 0.27
N VAL A 15 -1.52 5.41 -0.74
CA VAL A 15 -0.97 5.67 -2.08
C VAL A 15 -2.03 5.31 -3.10
N PHE A 16 -2.43 6.30 -3.89
CA PHE A 16 -3.31 6.10 -5.04
C PHE A 16 -2.48 6.15 -6.32
N CYS A 17 -2.62 5.14 -7.18
CA CYS A 17 -1.90 5.08 -8.45
C CYS A 17 -2.87 5.20 -9.62
N SER A 18 -3.12 6.43 -10.10
CA SER A 18 -3.92 6.69 -11.30
C SER A 18 -3.08 7.25 -12.44
N ALA A 19 -3.43 6.86 -13.67
CA ALA A 19 -3.02 7.55 -14.88
C ALA A 19 -4.05 8.66 -15.19
N GLY A 20 -4.00 9.77 -14.45
CA GLY A 20 -4.84 10.95 -14.70
C GLY A 20 -5.20 11.78 -13.44
N ASP A 21 -5.49 13.06 -13.67
CA ASP A 21 -5.83 14.10 -12.68
C ASP A 21 -7.28 13.99 -12.12
N SER A 22 -7.66 12.85 -11.56
CA SER A 22 -8.92 12.76 -10.79
C SER A 22 -8.63 12.85 -9.30
N LEU A 23 -9.12 13.91 -8.66
CA LEU A 23 -9.01 14.28 -7.24
C LEU A 23 -9.88 13.43 -6.28
N GLU A 24 -10.44 12.31 -6.74
CA GLU A 24 -11.15 11.39 -5.83
C GLU A 24 -10.13 10.48 -5.14
N ASP A 25 -10.02 10.62 -3.81
CA ASP A 25 -9.17 9.77 -2.98
C ASP A 25 -9.71 8.34 -3.00
N GLY A 26 -9.08 7.49 -3.80
CA GLY A 26 -9.49 6.10 -3.99
C GLY A 26 -9.23 5.22 -2.77
N ILE A 27 -8.37 5.64 -1.83
CA ILE A 27 -8.01 4.84 -0.65
C ILE A 27 -7.57 5.70 0.54
N THR A 28 -8.20 5.46 1.70
CA THR A 28 -7.97 6.21 2.95
C THR A 28 -7.61 5.27 4.10
N ALA A 29 -6.69 5.70 4.97
CA ALA A 29 -6.38 4.95 6.19
C ALA A 29 -7.49 5.15 7.22
N SER A 30 -7.99 4.08 7.85
CA SER A 30 -9.03 4.21 8.89
C SER A 30 -8.50 4.98 10.11
N ARG A 31 -7.19 4.87 10.39
CA ARG A 31 -6.47 5.67 11.39
C ARG A 31 -5.06 5.94 10.88
N ALA A 32 -4.59 7.18 11.00
CA ALA A 32 -3.24 7.56 10.63
C ALA A 32 -2.18 6.94 11.57
N GLU A 33 -2.53 6.73 12.84
CA GLU A 33 -1.65 6.11 13.82
C GLU A 33 -2.41 5.02 14.61
N VAL A 34 -1.75 3.89 14.82
CA VAL A 34 -2.23 2.78 15.64
C VAL A 34 -1.19 2.48 16.71
N PHE A 35 -1.63 2.33 17.95
CA PHE A 35 -0.79 2.00 19.09
C PHE A 35 -1.13 0.59 19.61
N SER A 36 -0.11 -0.16 20.00
CA SER A 36 -0.29 -1.50 20.58
C SER A 36 0.80 -1.84 21.59
N SER A 37 0.70 -3.03 22.17
CA SER A 37 1.71 -3.64 23.03
C SER A 37 2.32 -4.87 22.35
N GLU A 38 3.51 -5.28 22.80
CA GLU A 38 4.15 -6.51 22.32
C GLU A 38 3.25 -7.75 22.54
N GLU A 39 3.43 -8.76 21.68
CA GLU A 39 2.70 -10.04 21.66
C GLU A 39 1.21 -9.98 21.30
N LEU A 40 0.64 -8.77 21.14
CA LEU A 40 -0.74 -8.62 20.68
C LEU A 40 -0.81 -8.66 19.15
N THR A 41 -1.96 -9.09 18.63
CA THR A 41 -2.28 -8.94 17.21
C THR A 41 -2.69 -7.50 16.93
N VAL A 42 -2.05 -6.88 15.94
CA VAL A 42 -2.36 -5.52 15.49
C VAL A 42 -3.06 -5.58 14.14
N THR A 43 -4.12 -4.79 13.99
CA THR A 43 -4.84 -4.65 12.72
C THR A 43 -4.68 -3.22 12.20
N LEU A 44 -4.07 -3.10 11.02
CA LEU A 44 -3.99 -1.86 10.26
C LEU A 44 -5.08 -1.90 9.19
N SER A 45 -5.80 -0.80 8.98
CA SER A 45 -7.01 -0.78 8.14
C SER A 45 -7.01 0.38 7.16
N CYS A 46 -7.39 0.11 5.91
CA CYS A 46 -7.69 1.11 4.91
C CYS A 46 -9.06 0.88 4.28
N ASN A 47 -9.78 1.95 4.00
CA ASN A 47 -11.03 1.96 3.25
C ASN A 47 -10.73 2.38 1.81
N TYR A 48 -11.45 1.82 0.85
CA TYR A 48 -11.38 2.26 -0.55
C TYR A 48 -12.77 2.59 -1.10
N SER A 49 -12.81 3.53 -2.04
CA SER A 49 -14.05 4.08 -2.60
C SER A 49 -14.27 3.71 -4.07
N VAL A 50 -13.19 3.36 -4.77
CA VAL A 50 -13.20 2.98 -6.18
C VAL A 50 -13.01 1.48 -6.35
N LYS A 51 -13.47 0.94 -7.48
CA LYS A 51 -13.24 -0.46 -7.82
C LYS A 51 -11.73 -0.71 -7.93
N ALA A 52 -11.23 -1.63 -7.11
CA ALA A 52 -9.85 -2.06 -7.09
C ALA A 52 -9.74 -3.45 -7.71
N ASP A 53 -8.71 -3.69 -8.52
CA ASP A 53 -8.35 -5.07 -8.85
C ASP A 53 -7.43 -5.63 -7.77
N ASN A 54 -6.52 -4.79 -7.27
CA ASN A 54 -5.46 -5.16 -6.33
C ASN A 54 -5.35 -4.16 -5.19
N LEU A 55 -5.26 -4.69 -3.97
CA LEU A 55 -4.99 -3.94 -2.74
C LEU A 55 -3.66 -4.40 -2.18
N GLN A 56 -2.72 -3.48 -2.01
CA GLN A 56 -1.33 -3.77 -1.72
C GLN A 56 -0.90 -3.17 -0.38
N TRP A 57 -0.02 -3.88 0.32
CA TRP A 57 0.61 -3.39 1.54
C TRP A 57 2.11 -3.30 1.40
N TYR A 58 2.66 -2.17 1.84
CA TYR A 58 4.08 -1.93 1.92
C TYR A 58 4.46 -1.50 3.32
N ARG A 59 5.73 -1.68 3.67
CA ARG A 59 6.33 -1.13 4.88
C ARG A 59 7.55 -0.31 4.52
N GLN A 60 7.78 0.77 5.24
CA GLN A 60 8.97 1.58 5.13
C GLN A 60 9.60 1.74 6.50
N ASP A 61 10.84 1.27 6.60
CA ASP A 61 11.69 1.56 7.76
C ASP A 61 12.34 2.94 7.59
N PRO A 62 12.72 3.62 8.70
CA PRO A 62 13.36 4.93 8.63
C PRO A 62 14.57 4.93 7.69
N GLY A 63 14.61 5.90 6.76
CA GLY A 63 15.71 6.05 5.79
C GLY A 63 15.74 5.02 4.65
N SER A 64 14.76 4.12 4.58
CA SER A 64 14.67 3.09 3.54
C SER A 64 13.56 3.38 2.54
N ALA A 65 13.61 2.75 1.35
CA ALA A 65 12.49 2.75 0.43
C ALA A 65 11.35 1.82 0.93
N PRO A 66 10.09 2.06 0.55
CA PRO A 66 8.99 1.13 0.85
C PRO A 66 9.26 -0.26 0.25
N ARG A 67 9.09 -1.30 1.06
CA ARG A 67 9.18 -2.71 0.65
C ARG A 67 7.80 -3.34 0.57
N PHE A 68 7.58 -4.13 -0.48
CA PHE A 68 6.36 -4.90 -0.65
C PHE A 68 6.21 -5.94 0.47
N LEU A 69 5.01 -6.07 1.01
CA LEU A 69 4.67 -7.09 2.01
C LEU A 69 3.77 -8.17 1.42
N LEU A 70 2.62 -7.74 0.89
CA LEU A 70 1.62 -8.62 0.29
C LEU A 70 0.63 -7.84 -0.56
N LEU A 71 -0.14 -8.56 -1.36
CA LEU A 71 -1.25 -8.09 -2.17
C LEU A 71 -2.45 -9.00 -1.94
N ILE A 72 -3.65 -8.44 -1.92
CA ILE A 72 -4.91 -9.18 -1.95
C ILE A 72 -5.78 -8.67 -3.11
N THR A 73 -6.37 -9.58 -3.87
CA THR A 73 -7.29 -9.24 -4.97
C THR A 73 -8.70 -9.01 -4.44
N ASP A 74 -9.37 -7.98 -4.94
CA ASP A 74 -10.78 -7.72 -4.62
C ASP A 74 -11.69 -8.35 -5.68
N THR A 75 -11.81 -9.67 -5.60
CA THR A 75 -12.56 -10.54 -6.52
C THR A 75 -13.54 -11.43 -5.77
N LYS A 76 -14.47 -12.09 -6.47
CA LYS A 76 -15.40 -13.07 -5.84
C LYS A 76 -14.66 -14.17 -5.07
N GLU A 77 -13.50 -14.55 -5.57
CA GLU A 77 -12.55 -15.45 -4.92
C GLU A 77 -11.25 -14.66 -4.71
N PRO A 78 -11.07 -14.02 -3.53
CA PRO A 78 -9.85 -13.28 -3.22
C PRO A 78 -8.63 -14.19 -3.19
N SER A 79 -7.52 -13.70 -3.73
CA SER A 79 -6.23 -14.38 -3.69
C SER A 79 -5.20 -13.49 -3.02
N VAL A 80 -4.26 -14.09 -2.28
CA VAL A 80 -3.18 -13.37 -1.58
C VAL A 80 -1.84 -13.74 -2.20
N VAL A 81 -1.05 -12.73 -2.54
CA VAL A 81 0.32 -12.87 -3.01
C VAL A 81 1.26 -12.21 -2.00
N GLU A 82 2.11 -13.01 -1.37
CA GLU A 82 3.05 -12.54 -0.36
C GLU A 82 4.42 -12.19 -0.95
N ALA A 83 5.15 -11.31 -0.27
CA ALA A 83 6.55 -11.06 -0.54
C ALA A 83 7.39 -12.34 -0.34
N LYS A 84 8.57 -12.37 -0.97
CA LYS A 84 9.52 -13.48 -0.85
C LYS A 84 10.77 -13.00 -0.09
N PRO A 85 11.17 -13.67 1.01
CA PRO A 85 10.47 -14.77 1.67
C PRO A 85 9.17 -14.29 2.37
N PRO A 86 8.18 -15.18 2.55
CA PRO A 86 6.94 -14.83 3.23
C PRO A 86 7.18 -14.54 4.71
N ASN A 87 6.37 -13.67 5.29
CA ASN A 87 6.37 -13.39 6.73
C ASN A 87 5.13 -14.02 7.37
N PRO A 88 5.27 -15.12 8.12
CA PRO A 88 4.13 -15.87 8.67
C PRO A 88 3.33 -15.10 9.72
N ARG A 89 3.83 -13.94 10.19
CA ARG A 89 3.11 -13.08 11.13
C ARG A 89 2.16 -12.11 10.43
N LEU A 90 2.26 -11.95 9.11
CA LEU A 90 1.43 -11.05 8.34
C LEU A 90 0.25 -11.80 7.71
N ALA A 91 -0.94 -11.21 7.78
CA ALA A 91 -2.11 -11.71 7.07
C ALA A 91 -2.90 -10.55 6.46
N ALA A 92 -3.39 -10.74 5.24
CA ALA A 92 -4.31 -9.82 4.60
C ALA A 92 -5.76 -10.28 4.87
N VAL A 93 -6.62 -9.37 5.29
CA VAL A 93 -8.05 -9.64 5.46
C VAL A 93 -8.86 -8.62 4.67
N LEU A 94 -9.67 -9.09 3.74
CA LEU A 94 -10.54 -8.27 2.92
C LEU A 94 -11.96 -8.27 3.48
N ASN A 95 -12.54 -7.09 3.62
CA ASN A 95 -13.95 -6.89 3.90
C ASN A 95 -14.60 -6.21 2.69
N GLN A 96 -15.14 -7.02 1.78
CA GLN A 96 -15.74 -6.54 0.54
C GLN A 96 -17.04 -5.77 0.78
N GLU A 97 -17.83 -6.15 1.79
CA GLU A 97 -19.10 -5.47 2.09
C GLU A 97 -18.91 -4.01 2.50
N ARG A 98 -17.76 -3.69 3.11
CA ARG A 98 -17.43 -2.35 3.61
C ARG A 98 -16.32 -1.66 2.82
N ASN A 99 -15.85 -2.27 1.73
CA ASN A 99 -14.67 -1.84 0.98
C ASN A 99 -13.48 -1.53 1.90
N GLN A 100 -13.12 -2.48 2.76
CA GLN A 100 -11.97 -2.35 3.66
C GLN A 100 -10.95 -3.45 3.42
N VAL A 101 -9.68 -3.08 3.54
CA VAL A 101 -8.57 -4.02 3.56
C VAL A 101 -7.80 -3.86 4.85
N HIS A 102 -7.45 -4.99 5.45
CA HIS A 102 -6.73 -5.05 6.70
C HIS A 102 -5.41 -5.79 6.53
N LEU A 103 -4.37 -5.26 7.16
CA LEU A 103 -3.12 -5.98 7.42
C LEU A 103 -3.08 -6.33 8.91
N GLN A 104 -3.09 -7.63 9.19
CA GLN A 104 -2.91 -8.15 10.54
C GLN A 104 -1.44 -8.53 10.76
N ILE A 105 -0.92 -8.14 11.91
CA ILE A 105 0.43 -8.46 12.37
C ILE A 105 0.27 -9.21 13.70
N SER A 106 0.48 -10.53 13.70
CA SER A 106 0.42 -11.35 14.90
C SER A 106 1.73 -11.28 15.69
N SER A 107 1.65 -11.47 17.02
CA SER A 107 2.79 -11.38 17.95
C SER A 107 3.64 -10.14 17.62
N ALA A 108 3.01 -8.97 17.75
CA ALA A 108 3.67 -7.71 17.40
C ALA A 108 4.91 -7.48 18.26
N ALA A 109 5.98 -6.99 17.65
CA ALA A 109 7.24 -6.70 18.30
C ALA A 109 7.64 -5.24 18.08
N VAL A 110 8.58 -4.72 18.88
CA VAL A 110 9.13 -3.35 18.69
C VAL A 110 9.64 -3.13 17.27
N THR A 111 10.22 -4.16 16.67
CA THR A 111 10.70 -4.14 15.28
C THR A 111 9.59 -3.98 14.25
N ASP A 112 8.31 -4.09 14.60
CA ASP A 112 7.20 -3.85 13.68
C ASP A 112 6.75 -2.39 13.66
N SER A 113 7.22 -1.55 14.58
CA SER A 113 6.93 -0.11 14.59
C SER A 113 7.60 0.56 13.39
N ALA A 114 6.81 1.00 12.42
CA ALA A 114 7.26 1.55 11.15
C ALA A 114 6.13 2.34 10.46
N VAL A 115 6.44 2.87 9.28
CA VAL A 115 5.41 3.39 8.37
C VAL A 115 4.90 2.24 7.49
N TYR A 116 3.58 2.12 7.36
CA TYR A 116 2.92 1.16 6.50
C TYR A 116 2.12 1.93 5.45
N TYR A 117 2.21 1.49 4.21
CA TYR A 117 1.43 2.05 3.11
C TYR A 117 0.39 1.05 2.66
N CYS A 118 -0.85 1.49 2.53
CA CYS A 118 -1.84 0.79 1.74
C CYS A 118 -1.94 1.48 0.38
N ALA A 119 -1.89 0.67 -0.67
CA ALA A 119 -1.95 1.11 -2.04
C ALA A 119 -3.10 0.42 -2.77
N LEU A 120 -3.73 1.15 -3.66
CA LEU A 120 -4.81 0.66 -4.50
C LEU A 120 -4.46 0.85 -5.96
N GLN A 121 -4.64 -0.21 -6.75
CA GLN A 121 -4.59 -0.16 -8.20
C GLN A 121 -6.03 -0.15 -8.74
N PRO A 122 -6.51 0.96 -9.32
CA PRO A 122 -7.86 1.05 -9.85
C PRO A 122 -8.01 0.22 -11.13
N THR A 123 -9.20 -0.34 -11.35
CA THR A 123 -9.54 -0.98 -12.63
C THR A 123 -9.68 0.09 -13.71
N VAL A 124 -8.82 0.09 -14.72
CA VAL A 124 -8.94 1.03 -15.86
C VAL A 124 -10.23 0.73 -16.62
N THR A 125 -11.18 1.66 -16.64
CA THR A 125 -12.45 1.54 -17.38
C THR A 125 -12.53 2.54 -18.54
N GLY A 126 -11.43 2.76 -19.28
CA GLY A 126 -11.33 3.75 -20.36
C GLY A 126 -10.76 3.18 -21.67
N ASN A 127 -11.30 3.60 -22.83
CA ASN A 127 -10.94 3.12 -24.17
C ASN A 127 -9.42 3.16 -24.46
N ASN A 128 -8.81 1.98 -24.66
CA ASN A 128 -7.36 1.76 -24.82
C ASN A 128 -6.67 2.39 -26.05
N LYS A 129 -7.35 3.11 -26.94
CA LYS A 129 -6.76 3.56 -28.21
C LYS A 129 -6.03 4.90 -28.18
N THR A 130 -6.23 5.75 -27.16
CA THR A 130 -5.70 7.13 -27.15
C THR A 130 -4.60 7.39 -26.12
N LEU A 131 -4.42 6.50 -25.12
CA LEU A 131 -3.55 6.75 -23.96
C LEU A 131 -2.06 6.47 -24.21
N TYR A 132 -1.72 5.55 -25.12
CA TYR A 132 -0.32 5.12 -25.32
C TYR A 132 0.58 6.21 -25.93
N LYS A 133 0.01 7.15 -26.70
CA LYS A 133 0.79 8.20 -27.38
C LYS A 133 1.13 9.38 -26.47
N ASN A 134 0.31 9.67 -25.47
CA ASN A 134 0.52 10.79 -24.56
C ASN A 134 1.42 10.38 -23.37
N LEU A 135 1.37 9.09 -22.98
CA LEU A 135 2.16 8.56 -21.85
C LEU A 135 3.68 8.63 -22.08
N LEU A 136 4.15 8.34 -23.29
CA LEU A 136 5.59 8.42 -23.61
C LEU A 136 6.11 9.87 -23.68
N SER A 137 5.24 10.83 -23.96
CA SER A 137 5.60 12.26 -24.04
C SER A 137 5.81 12.88 -22.66
N GLU A 138 5.02 12.48 -21.66
CA GLU A 138 5.07 13.09 -20.32
C GLU A 138 6.18 12.50 -19.44
N VAL A 139 6.53 11.22 -19.62
CA VAL A 139 7.60 10.56 -18.86
C VAL A 139 8.98 11.20 -19.11
N ILE A 140 9.23 11.67 -20.34
CA ILE A 140 10.49 12.34 -20.69
C ILE A 140 10.60 13.71 -19.99
N HIS A 141 9.48 14.41 -19.78
CA HIS A 141 9.47 15.74 -19.17
C HIS A 141 9.60 15.69 -17.63
N PHE A 142 9.13 14.61 -17.00
CA PHE A 142 9.19 14.44 -15.54
C PHE A 142 10.56 14.05 -15.02
N LEU A 143 11.41 13.38 -15.82
CA LEU A 143 12.78 13.06 -15.42
C LEU A 143 13.67 14.30 -15.18
N SER A 144 13.29 15.46 -15.75
CA SER A 144 14.04 16.72 -15.63
C SER A 144 13.76 17.56 -14.38
N LEU A 145 12.69 17.31 -13.63
CA LEU A 145 12.30 18.18 -12.51
C LEU A 145 12.41 17.46 -11.15
N LYS A 146 13.60 17.53 -10.53
CA LYS A 146 13.78 17.18 -9.12
C LYS A 146 13.21 18.27 -8.21
N LEU A 147 12.47 17.83 -7.18
CA LEU A 147 12.26 18.49 -5.87
C LEU A 147 11.66 19.91 -5.90
N THR A 148 10.33 19.98 -5.95
CA THR A 148 9.59 21.06 -5.28
C THR A 148 8.30 20.51 -4.65
N VAL A 149 8.11 20.93 -3.41
CA VAL A 149 7.05 20.59 -2.47
C VAL A 149 5.66 20.52 -3.12
N GLY A 150 4.92 19.44 -2.90
CA GLY A 150 3.47 19.40 -3.13
C GLY A 150 2.94 18.69 -4.39
N ALA A 151 3.71 17.80 -5.02
CA ALA A 151 3.21 16.93 -6.09
C ALA A 151 3.05 15.49 -5.61
N SER A 152 1.88 14.91 -5.88
CA SER A 152 1.55 13.49 -5.71
C SER A 152 2.74 12.62 -6.11
N ILE A 153 3.09 11.67 -5.25
CA ILE A 153 4.13 10.68 -5.50
C ILE A 153 3.72 9.90 -6.75
N THR A 154 4.20 10.37 -7.91
CA THR A 154 4.20 9.66 -9.18
C THR A 154 4.64 8.23 -8.92
N CYS A 155 3.86 7.27 -9.42
CA CYS A 155 4.02 5.83 -9.22
C CYS A 155 5.42 5.33 -9.63
N PHE A 156 6.42 5.50 -8.78
CA PHE A 156 7.65 4.72 -8.82
C PHE A 156 7.47 3.44 -8.00
N LEU A 157 6.49 2.63 -8.37
CA LEU A 157 6.42 1.22 -8.01
C LEU A 157 5.93 0.43 -9.22
N GLU A 158 6.56 0.70 -10.36
CA GLU A 158 6.46 -0.10 -11.58
C GLU A 158 7.13 -1.48 -11.36
N TYR A 159 6.28 -2.52 -11.35
CA TYR A 159 6.56 -3.89 -11.75
C TYR A 159 7.67 -4.69 -11.00
N PRO A 160 7.31 -5.54 -10.02
CA PRO A 160 8.17 -6.65 -9.60
C PRO A 160 8.46 -7.68 -10.71
N LEU A 161 7.82 -7.56 -11.89
CA LEU A 161 7.84 -8.55 -12.96
C LEU A 161 8.81 -8.22 -14.12
N LEU A 162 9.59 -7.13 -14.04
CA LEU A 162 10.54 -6.76 -15.11
C LEU A 162 12.04 -6.90 -14.73
N TRP A 163 12.37 -7.52 -13.59
CA TRP A 163 13.76 -7.89 -13.22
C TRP A 163 14.03 -9.40 -13.34
N LYS A 164 13.34 -10.08 -14.25
CA LYS A 164 13.71 -11.42 -14.72
C LYS A 164 13.72 -11.48 -16.24
N ASN A 165 14.70 -10.79 -16.83
CA ASN A 165 15.65 -11.32 -17.81
C ASN A 165 16.56 -10.18 -18.29
#